data_AF-A0A1V2B154-F1
#
_entry.id   AF-A0A1V2B154-F1
#
_cell.length_a   1.000
_cell.length_b   1.000
_cell.length_c   1.000
_cell.angle_alpha   90.00
_cell.angle_beta   90.00
_cell.angle_gamma   90.00
#
_symmetry.space_group_name_H-M   'P 1'
#
loop_
_entity.id
_entity.type
_entity.pdbx_description
1 polymer ?
#
loop_
_entity_poly.entity_id
_entity_poly.type
_entity_poly.pdbx_seq_one_letter_code
_entity_poly.pdbx_strand_id
1 'polypeptide(L)'
;MKAIYWLLAIVLVSCKTTTPGSAGQLIQVEAGPCFGSCPVFKMTINQDRSATYEAIRFNKDQQGTYGATIKEEDFVKLQHLLQQTNYANLQDSFKLPITDMASITLHIPHDGKVKNIYDYGKRVHLN
;
A
#
# COMPACT_ATOMS: atom_id res chain seq x y z
N MET A 1 -32.62 29.01 40.50
CA MET A 1 -33.39 28.58 39.30
C MET A 1 -33.00 29.49 38.15
N LYS A 2 -32.90 28.93 36.92
CA LYS A 2 -32.37 29.51 35.66
C LYS A 2 -30.84 29.31 35.51
N ALA A 3 -30.40 28.09 35.15
CA ALA A 3 -30.31 27.58 33.78
C ALA A 3 -29.28 28.35 32.94
N ILE A 4 -28.02 27.93 33.02
CA ILE A 4 -27.01 28.25 32.01
C ILE A 4 -26.19 26.97 31.78
N TYR A 5 -26.76 26.12 30.93
CA TYR A 5 -26.07 24.99 30.31
C TYR A 5 -25.00 25.55 29.36
N TRP A 6 -23.75 25.62 29.81
CA TRP A 6 -22.62 25.87 28.90
C TRP A 6 -22.21 24.57 28.21
N LEU A 7 -22.79 24.42 27.02
CA LEU A 7 -22.26 23.81 25.82
C LEU A 7 -21.07 22.85 25.98
N LEU A 8 -21.46 21.58 25.96
CA LEU A 8 -20.74 20.42 25.47
C LEU A 8 -20.15 20.70 24.07
N ALA A 9 -18.91 21.20 23.99
CA ALA A 9 -18.16 21.23 22.74
C ALA A 9 -17.37 19.92 22.60
N ILE A 10 -18.08 18.83 22.29
CA ILE A 10 -17.45 17.60 21.81
C ILE A 10 -16.96 17.89 20.40
N VAL A 11 -15.67 18.22 20.27
CA VAL A 11 -14.99 18.25 18.99
C VAL A 11 -14.85 16.80 18.52
N LEU A 12 -15.84 16.30 17.78
CA LEU A 12 -15.71 15.08 17.00
C LEU A 12 -14.76 15.36 15.83
N VAL A 13 -13.45 15.28 16.09
CA VAL A 13 -12.46 15.15 15.03
C VAL A 13 -12.73 13.83 14.33
N SER A 14 -13.50 13.88 13.25
CA SER A 14 -13.69 12.75 12.35
C SER A 14 -12.37 12.54 11.61
N CYS A 15 -11.55 11.63 12.12
CA CYS A 15 -10.36 11.17 11.42
C CYS A 15 -10.83 10.44 10.16
N LYS A 16 -10.62 11.03 8.98
CA LYS A 16 -10.93 10.36 7.71
C LYS A 16 -10.06 9.12 7.62
N THR A 17 -10.69 7.95 7.68
CA THR A 17 -10.05 6.67 7.47
C THR A 17 -9.64 6.60 6.00
N THR A 18 -8.35 6.60 5.71
CA THR A 18 -7.83 6.48 4.34
C THR A 18 -8.13 5.07 3.82
N THR A 19 -9.19 4.94 3.04
CA THR A 19 -9.47 3.73 2.26
C THR A 19 -8.40 3.57 1.18
N PRO A 20 -7.88 2.35 0.93
CA PRO A 20 -7.04 2.08 -0.24
C PRO A 20 -7.76 2.54 -1.52
N GLY A 21 -7.16 3.48 -2.25
CA GLY A 21 -7.78 4.08 -3.45
C GLY A 21 -8.31 5.51 -3.27
N SER A 22 -7.86 6.26 -2.25
CA SER A 22 -8.19 7.68 -2.11
C SER A 22 -7.59 8.52 -3.25
N ALA A 23 -8.26 9.64 -3.58
CA ALA A 23 -7.75 10.65 -4.50
C ALA A 23 -6.40 11.16 -3.98
N GLY A 24 -5.30 10.72 -4.61
CA GLY A 24 -3.93 11.05 -4.20
C GLY A 24 -3.03 9.86 -3.91
N GLN A 25 -3.51 8.61 -3.91
CA GLN A 25 -2.64 7.43 -3.83
C GLN A 25 -1.99 7.11 -5.19
N LEU A 26 -0.71 6.72 -5.21
CA LEU A 26 -0.03 6.21 -6.41
C LEU A 26 -0.10 4.69 -6.48
N ILE A 27 0.30 4.01 -5.40
CA ILE A 27 0.33 2.55 -5.33
C ILE A 27 0.32 2.11 -3.86
N GLN A 28 -0.31 0.97 -3.58
CA GLN A 28 -0.13 0.24 -2.33
C GLN A 28 0.41 -1.16 -2.64
N VAL A 29 1.35 -1.61 -1.82
CA VAL A 29 2.04 -2.89 -1.94
C VAL A 29 1.85 -3.67 -0.65
N GLU A 30 1.33 -4.89 -0.74
CA GLU A 30 1.15 -5.78 0.40
C GLU A 30 2.01 -7.03 0.22
N ALA A 31 2.88 -7.33 1.18
CA ALA A 31 3.61 -8.58 1.22
C ALA A 31 2.89 -9.57 2.14
N GLY A 32 2.43 -10.69 1.56
CA GLY A 32 1.75 -11.74 2.29
C GLY A 32 2.69 -12.66 3.08
N PRO A 33 2.17 -13.41 4.07
CA PRO A 33 2.95 -14.34 4.87
C PRO A 33 3.39 -15.58 4.07
N CYS A 34 4.37 -16.31 4.62
CA CYS A 34 4.77 -17.65 4.22
C CYS A 34 4.98 -18.52 5.49
N PHE A 35 5.34 -19.80 5.34
CA PHE A 35 5.55 -20.70 6.48
C PHE A 35 6.86 -20.44 7.25
N GLY A 36 7.76 -19.63 6.70
CA GLY A 36 8.97 -19.15 7.36
C GLY A 36 8.86 -17.70 7.83
N SER A 37 10.01 -17.07 8.02
CA SER A 37 10.13 -15.67 8.47
C SER A 37 10.06 -14.67 7.30
N CYS A 38 9.13 -14.85 6.37
CA CYS A 38 8.94 -13.89 5.29
C CYS A 38 8.42 -12.56 5.85
N PRO A 39 9.05 -11.42 5.53
CA PRO A 39 8.57 -10.11 5.95
C PRO A 39 7.13 -9.87 5.46
N VAL A 40 6.24 -9.57 6.41
CA VAL A 40 4.85 -9.18 6.15
C VAL A 40 4.78 -7.68 6.36
N PHE A 41 4.34 -6.96 5.34
CA PHE A 41 4.23 -5.51 5.41
C PHE A 41 3.16 -4.98 4.47
N LYS A 42 2.78 -3.73 4.72
CA LYS A 42 2.01 -2.91 3.79
C LYS A 42 2.75 -1.60 3.54
N MET A 43 2.91 -1.23 2.29
CA MET A 43 3.52 0.03 1.89
C MET A 43 2.53 0.83 1.06
N THR A 44 2.30 2.09 1.42
CA THR A 44 1.46 3.00 0.65
C THR A 44 2.33 4.15 0.16
N ILE A 45 2.27 4.45 -1.13
CA ILE A 45 2.95 5.58 -1.75
C ILE A 45 1.89 6.49 -2.37
N ASN A 46 1.96 7.77 -2.06
CA ASN A 46 1.04 8.79 -2.55
C ASN A 46 1.66 9.63 -3.67
N GLN A 47 0.81 10.34 -4.42
CA GLN A 47 1.18 11.23 -5.53
C GLN A 47 2.04 12.42 -5.07
N ASP A 48 1.93 12.82 -3.80
CA ASP A 48 2.75 13.88 -3.18
C ASP A 48 4.13 13.37 -2.68
N ARG A 49 4.47 12.12 -3.00
CA ARG A 49 5.69 11.40 -2.58
C ARG A 49 5.73 10.99 -1.12
N SER A 50 4.70 11.29 -0.33
CA SER A 50 4.60 10.71 1.01
C SER A 50 4.43 9.19 0.91
N ALA A 51 5.12 8.48 1.79
CA ALA A 51 5.08 7.04 1.87
C ALA A 51 4.91 6.58 3.32
N THR A 52 4.18 5.49 3.50
CA THR A 52 4.03 4.80 4.79
C THR A 52 4.41 3.35 4.62
N TYR A 53 5.23 2.83 5.53
CA TYR A 53 5.62 1.42 5.61
C TYR A 53 5.14 0.86 6.94
N GLU A 54 4.14 -0.01 6.88
CA GLU A 54 3.60 -0.75 8.00
C GLU A 54 4.31 -2.11 8.07
N ALA A 55 5.31 -2.20 8.92
CA ALA A 55 6.12 -3.40 9.15
C ALA A 55 5.42 -4.33 10.15
N ILE A 56 4.66 -5.29 9.65
CA ILE A 56 3.72 -6.09 10.44
C ILE A 56 4.42 -7.24 11.17
N ARG A 57 5.14 -8.12 10.45
CA ARG A 57 5.81 -9.31 11.04
C ARG A 57 7.08 -9.67 10.28
N PHE A 58 8.07 -10.24 10.99
CA PHE A 58 9.33 -10.74 10.43
C PHE A 58 10.14 -9.72 9.61
N ASN A 59 9.92 -8.43 9.83
CA ASN A 59 10.74 -7.35 9.30
C ASN A 59 11.91 -7.16 10.27
N LYS A 60 13.09 -7.71 9.96
CA LYS A 60 14.38 -7.67 10.71
C LYS A 60 14.44 -6.61 11.84
N ASP A 61 13.90 -6.94 13.01
CA ASP A 61 13.80 -6.11 14.22
C ASP A 61 13.16 -4.72 14.08
N GLN A 62 12.50 -4.46 12.94
CA GLN A 62 11.82 -3.22 12.61
C GLN A 62 10.33 -3.50 12.47
N GLN A 63 9.60 -3.46 13.58
CA GLN A 63 8.14 -3.55 13.59
C GLN A 63 7.53 -2.19 13.88
N GLY A 64 6.37 -1.93 13.28
CA GLY A 64 5.63 -0.68 13.45
C GLY A 64 5.46 0.08 12.14
N THR A 65 5.01 1.32 12.26
CA THR A 65 4.68 2.17 11.12
C THR A 65 5.72 3.26 10.94
N TYR A 66 6.27 3.36 9.74
CA TYR A 66 7.30 4.32 9.39
C TYR A 66 6.80 5.24 8.27
N GLY A 67 7.02 6.54 8.42
CA GLY A 67 6.75 7.54 7.38
C GLY A 67 8.03 7.95 6.67
N ALA A 68 7.95 8.20 5.36
CA ALA A 68 9.04 8.76 4.59
C ALA A 68 8.49 9.70 3.49
N THR A 69 9.38 10.52 2.93
CA THR A 69 9.13 11.23 1.67
C THR A 69 10.12 10.72 0.64
N ILE A 70 9.62 10.23 -0.49
CA ILE A 70 10.46 9.68 -1.56
C ILE A 70 11.15 10.85 -2.28
N LYS A 71 12.45 10.68 -2.57
CA LYS A 71 13.20 11.65 -3.37
C LYS A 71 12.57 11.81 -4.75
N GLU A 72 12.58 13.03 -5.28
CA GLU A 72 11.99 13.32 -6.60
C GLU A 72 12.48 12.36 -7.69
N GLU A 73 13.80 12.18 -7.78
CA GLU A 73 14.43 11.33 -8.79
C GLU A 73 13.96 9.87 -8.76
N ASP A 74 13.72 9.33 -7.57
CA ASP A 74 13.28 7.94 -7.40
C ASP A 74 11.77 7.81 -7.59
N PHE A 75 11.01 8.85 -7.23
CA PHE A 75 9.58 8.91 -7.48
C PHE A 75 9.27 8.96 -8.99
N VAL A 76 10.01 9.79 -9.74
CA VAL A 76 9.89 9.86 -11.21
C VAL A 76 10.23 8.52 -11.85
N LYS A 77 11.31 7.83 -11.40
CA LYS A 77 11.63 6.47 -11.87
C LYS A 77 10.50 5.49 -11.59
N LEU A 78 9.91 5.52 -10.40
CA LEU A 78 8.78 4.66 -10.04
C LEU A 78 7.57 4.90 -10.96
N GLN A 79 7.21 6.15 -11.21
CA GLN A 79 6.11 6.48 -12.13
C GLN A 79 6.39 5.96 -13.54
N HIS A 80 7.62 6.12 -14.03
CA HIS A 80 8.03 5.62 -15.34
C HIS A 80 7.93 4.09 -15.42
N LEU A 81 8.40 3.36 -14.40
CA LEU A 81 8.29 1.90 -14.34
C LEU A 81 6.83 1.43 -14.37
N LEU A 82 5.94 2.10 -13.63
CA LEU A 82 4.51 1.80 -13.66
C LEU A 82 3.92 2.02 -15.07
N GLN A 83 4.26 3.13 -15.73
CA GLN A 83 3.81 3.40 -17.09
C GLN A 83 4.30 2.34 -18.09
N GLN A 84 5.59 2.00 -18.05
CA GLN A 84 6.20 1.02 -18.95
C GLN A 84 5.64 -0.39 -18.77
N THR A 85 5.25 -0.76 -17.55
CA THR A 85 4.71 -2.09 -17.23
C THR A 85 3.34 -2.34 -17.87
N ASN A 86 2.63 -1.28 -18.29
CA ASN A 86 1.26 -1.36 -18.81
C ASN A 86 0.34 -2.16 -17.87
N TYR A 87 0.45 -1.87 -16.56
CA TYR A 87 -0.18 -2.67 -15.49
C TYR A 87 -1.69 -2.86 -15.65
N ALA A 88 -2.37 -1.91 -16.30
CA ALA A 88 -3.81 -1.97 -16.56
C ALA A 88 -4.21 -3.22 -17.35
N ASN A 89 -3.33 -3.68 -18.25
CA ASN A 89 -3.54 -4.83 -19.13
C ASN A 89 -2.98 -6.15 -18.58
N LEU A 90 -2.32 -6.14 -17.42
CA LEU A 90 -1.86 -7.37 -16.78
C LEU A 90 -3.03 -8.21 -16.26
N GLN A 91 -2.82 -9.52 -16.14
CA GLN A 91 -3.74 -10.38 -15.42
C GLN A 91 -3.79 -10.00 -13.94
N ASP A 92 -4.93 -10.21 -13.30
CA ASP A 92 -5.12 -9.88 -11.89
C ASP A 92 -4.37 -10.84 -10.96
N SER A 93 -3.95 -12.02 -11.45
CA SER A 93 -3.26 -13.01 -10.64
C SER A 93 -2.22 -13.82 -11.41
N PHE A 94 -1.06 -13.99 -10.79
CA PHE A 94 0.02 -14.88 -11.21
C PHE A 94 0.32 -15.85 -10.07
N LYS A 95 0.30 -17.16 -10.34
CA LYS A 95 0.53 -18.19 -9.31
C LYS A 95 1.46 -19.27 -9.84
N LEU A 96 2.51 -19.56 -9.08
CA LEU A 96 3.34 -20.74 -9.30
C LEU A 96 2.69 -21.99 -8.67
N PRO A 97 2.81 -23.18 -9.30
CA PRO A 97 2.32 -24.44 -8.74
C PRO A 97 3.33 -25.02 -7.73
N ILE A 98 3.78 -24.21 -6.79
CA ILE A 98 4.69 -24.58 -5.69
C ILE A 98 4.07 -24.12 -4.38
N THR A 99 4.49 -24.67 -3.24
CA THR A 99 3.96 -24.29 -1.92
C THR A 99 4.91 -23.38 -1.17
N ASP A 100 4.41 -22.74 -0.11
CA ASP A 100 5.16 -21.95 0.88
C ASP A 100 5.96 -20.75 0.36
N MET A 101 5.61 -20.24 -0.83
CA MET A 101 6.15 -18.98 -1.33
C MET A 101 5.46 -17.76 -0.73
N ALA A 102 6.22 -16.69 -0.56
CA ALA A 102 5.64 -15.38 -0.27
C ALA A 102 4.83 -14.87 -1.47
N SER A 103 3.81 -14.06 -1.17
CA SER A 103 3.04 -13.34 -2.18
C SER A 103 3.27 -11.83 -2.09
N ILE A 104 2.94 -11.14 -3.16
CA ILE A 104 2.81 -9.69 -3.18
C ILE A 104 1.51 -9.30 -3.87
N THR A 105 0.81 -8.32 -3.33
CA THR A 105 -0.38 -7.73 -3.95
C THR A 105 -0.09 -6.27 -4.24
N LEU A 106 -0.30 -5.85 -5.49
CA LEU A 106 -0.26 -4.45 -5.89
C LEU A 106 -1.68 -3.92 -6.01
N HIS A 107 -1.93 -2.76 -5.43
CA HIS A 107 -3.19 -2.01 -5.54
C HIS A 107 -2.89 -0.68 -6.20
N ILE A 108 -3.32 -0.50 -7.46
CA ILE A 108 -2.99 0.65 -8.28
C ILE A 108 -4.29 1.37 -8.68
N PRO A 109 -4.52 2.63 -8.24
CA PRO A 109 -5.64 3.43 -8.70
C PRO A 109 -5.57 3.65 -10.23
N HIS A 110 -6.66 3.36 -10.93
CA HIS A 110 -6.76 3.47 -12.37
C HIS A 110 -8.23 3.69 -12.79
N ASP A 111 -8.51 4.73 -13.57
CA ASP A 111 -9.83 5.07 -14.10
C ASP A 111 -10.98 5.04 -13.06
N GLY A 112 -10.74 5.65 -11.89
CA GLY A 112 -11.71 5.71 -10.79
C GLY A 112 -11.96 4.38 -10.07
N LYS A 113 -11.19 3.34 -10.41
CA LYS A 113 -11.18 2.03 -9.76
C LYS A 113 -9.78 1.70 -9.23
N VAL A 114 -9.62 0.53 -8.62
CA VAL A 114 -8.34 0.00 -8.19
C VAL A 114 -8.06 -1.29 -8.95
N LYS A 115 -6.95 -1.32 -9.70
CA LYS A 115 -6.39 -2.53 -10.30
C LYS A 115 -5.64 -3.30 -9.22
N ASN A 116 -6.04 -4.55 -8.99
CA ASN A 116 -5.37 -5.44 -8.04
C ASN A 116 -4.59 -6.50 -8.81
N ILE A 117 -3.31 -6.67 -8.47
CA ILE A 117 -2.43 -7.66 -9.11
C ILE A 117 -1.80 -8.50 -8.00
N TYR A 118 -2.19 -9.77 -7.91
CA TYR A 118 -1.68 -10.73 -6.93
C TYR A 118 -0.64 -11.65 -7.57
N ASP A 119 0.59 -11.62 -7.07
CA ASP A 119 1.66 -12.52 -7.49
C ASP A 119 2.10 -13.42 -6.33
N TYR A 120 1.82 -14.72 -6.47
CA TYR A 120 2.28 -15.77 -5.59
C TYR A 120 3.51 -16.46 -6.19
N GLY A 121 4.64 -16.34 -5.49
CA GLY A 121 5.94 -16.80 -5.99
C GLY A 121 6.84 -15.67 -6.48
N LYS A 122 6.33 -14.44 -6.62
CA LYS A 122 7.08 -13.23 -7.01
C LYS A 122 7.91 -13.48 -8.26
N ARG A 123 7.25 -13.93 -9.34
CA ARG A 123 7.95 -14.20 -10.61
C ARG A 123 8.64 -12.92 -11.07
N VAL A 124 9.97 -12.91 -11.09
CA VAL A 124 10.71 -11.93 -11.86
C VAL A 124 10.45 -12.27 -13.33
N HIS A 125 9.45 -11.62 -13.93
CA HIS A 125 9.23 -11.68 -15.38
C HIS A 125 10.31 -10.82 -16.04
N LEU A 126 11.57 -11.26 -15.94
CA LEU A 126 12.63 -10.82 -16.85
C LEU A 126 12.40 -11.59 -18.14
N ASN A 127 11.70 -10.97 -19.07
CA ASN A 127 11.91 -11.24 -20.49
C ASN A 127 12.90 -10.21 -21.00
#